data_AF-A0A3B9WDY9-F1
#
_entry.id   AF-A0A3B9WDY9-F1
#
_cell.length_a   1.000
_cell.length_b   1.000
_cell.length_c   1.000
_cell.angle_alpha   90.00
_cell.angle_beta   90.00
_cell.angle_gamma   90.00
#
_symmetry.space_group_name_H-M   'P 1'
#
loop_
_entity.id
_entity.type
_entity.pdbx_description
1 polymer ?
#
loop_
_entity_poly.entity_id
_entity_poly.type
_entity_poly.pdbx_seq_one_letter_code
_entity_poly.pdbx_strand_id
1 'polypeptide(L)'
;MSYEDFRSRFDEARNQYNVLALVGNGFDIQVLTSLGSLTDTRYESFYHFLKYRKFNPSNRILGRMESLRSSGAEDWSDVERAIGELHLTDRVAPDAIAADLKKVQREFANFLDGVATPDVLSQLGEAAVEHELTVFSFTEFLGDVAEADEYHKMKLPTRLNIGDVFNFKFVNFNYTTLLDDFVYLDQDQFEPHPYETSDRNITFRPNPRGHEGARERAGFRMVSYLVSEVVHPHGIQSTPRSLLFGVDEVSNRRARKLSKPYWAQNNLKYGDLFSTTDLFIIFGCSLGETDRWWWRSIVDGLRQNERADLILYWRRGSADTGLTAAGLRDKLASAAGFAAHDGVVELLEERVRVVLYDDNTERAWLNTNHATLPH
;
A
#
# COMPACT_ATOMS: atom_id res chain seq x y z
N MET A 1 10.69 -3.58 -15.58
CA MET A 1 10.56 -2.11 -15.77
C MET A 1 11.34 -1.47 -14.65
N SER A 2 12.36 -0.66 -14.94
CA SER A 2 13.19 -0.01 -13.91
C SER A 2 12.61 1.34 -13.51
N TYR A 3 13.08 1.92 -12.41
CA TYR A 3 12.87 3.34 -12.15
C TYR A 3 13.45 4.17 -13.29
N GLU A 4 12.74 5.23 -13.65
CA GLU A 4 13.28 6.27 -14.49
C GLU A 4 14.35 7.07 -13.73
N ASP A 5 15.43 7.45 -14.41
CA ASP A 5 16.51 8.25 -13.86
C ASP A 5 16.22 9.75 -14.05
N PHE A 6 15.62 10.36 -13.05
CA PHE A 6 15.24 11.77 -13.03
C PHE A 6 16.41 12.71 -12.75
N ARG A 7 17.59 12.20 -12.36
CA ARG A 7 18.79 13.05 -12.16
C ARG A 7 19.21 13.78 -13.44
N SER A 8 18.89 13.20 -14.60
CA SER A 8 19.15 13.79 -15.91
C SER A 8 18.06 14.76 -16.38
N ARG A 9 16.95 14.86 -15.65
CA ARG A 9 15.76 15.65 -16.02
C ARG A 9 15.61 16.94 -15.22
N PHE A 10 16.44 17.13 -14.19
CA PHE A 10 16.53 18.33 -13.37
C PHE A 10 17.94 18.91 -13.47
N ASP A 11 18.08 20.22 -13.30
CA ASP A 11 19.32 20.95 -13.54
C ASP A 11 20.36 20.68 -12.45
N GLU A 12 19.93 20.61 -11.18
CA GLU A 12 20.83 20.47 -10.02
C GLU A 12 20.69 19.14 -9.27
N ALA A 13 19.94 18.17 -9.79
CA ALA A 13 19.73 16.88 -9.13
C ALA A 13 21.02 16.03 -9.07
N ARG A 14 21.41 15.62 -7.86
CA ARG A 14 22.64 14.83 -7.64
C ARG A 14 22.36 13.36 -7.35
N ASN A 15 21.48 13.11 -6.38
CA ASN A 15 21.08 11.74 -6.02
C ASN A 15 19.58 11.56 -6.26
N GLN A 16 19.20 10.30 -6.42
CA GLN A 16 17.79 9.88 -6.48
C GLN A 16 17.59 8.76 -5.47
N TYR A 17 16.51 8.85 -4.71
CA TYR A 17 16.03 7.84 -3.79
C TYR A 17 14.71 7.30 -4.31
N ASN A 18 14.69 6.01 -4.57
CA ASN A 18 13.50 5.33 -5.07
C ASN A 18 12.65 4.83 -3.91
N VAL A 19 11.39 5.24 -3.85
CA VAL A 19 10.44 4.83 -2.81
C VAL A 19 9.34 3.98 -3.45
N LEU A 20 9.21 2.72 -3.01
CA LEU A 20 8.13 1.83 -3.42
C LEU A 20 7.09 1.73 -2.30
N ALA A 21 5.93 2.37 -2.49
CA ALA A 21 4.84 2.36 -1.52
C ALA A 21 3.76 1.36 -1.96
N LEU A 22 3.50 0.33 -1.17
CA LEU A 22 2.43 -0.64 -1.40
C LEU A 22 1.24 -0.27 -0.51
N VAL A 23 0.13 0.07 -1.15
CA VAL A 23 -1.07 0.56 -0.48
C VAL A 23 -2.23 -0.40 -0.69
N GLY A 24 -2.83 -0.85 0.42
CA GLY A 24 -3.94 -1.79 0.43
C GLY A 24 -5.24 -1.18 0.96
N ASN A 25 -6.23 -2.07 1.13
CA ASN A 25 -7.63 -1.68 1.34
C ASN A 25 -7.86 -0.88 2.63
N GLY A 26 -6.93 -0.96 3.58
CA GLY A 26 -6.93 -0.13 4.78
C GLY A 26 -6.92 1.37 4.48
N PHE A 27 -6.35 1.82 3.35
CA PHE A 27 -6.43 3.22 2.94
C PHE A 27 -7.86 3.63 2.57
N ASP A 28 -8.53 2.89 1.69
CA ASP A 28 -9.91 3.16 1.29
C ASP A 28 -10.87 3.13 2.49
N ILE A 29 -10.69 2.17 3.41
CA ILE A 29 -11.45 2.11 4.65
C ILE A 29 -11.21 3.35 5.50
N GLN A 30 -9.96 3.81 5.63
CA GLN A 30 -9.62 5.01 6.39
C GLN A 30 -10.31 6.25 5.80
N VAL A 31 -10.21 6.46 4.48
CA VAL A 31 -10.85 7.57 3.76
C VAL A 31 -12.36 7.58 4.01
N LEU A 32 -13.02 6.44 3.77
CA LEU A 32 -14.47 6.33 3.87
C LEU A 32 -14.94 6.50 5.31
N THR A 33 -14.16 6.04 6.29
CA THR A 33 -14.44 6.28 7.70
C THR A 33 -14.29 7.76 8.07
N SER A 34 -13.22 8.43 7.62
CA SER A 34 -12.99 9.86 7.91
C SER A 34 -14.07 10.76 7.31
N LEU A 35 -14.61 10.38 6.14
CA LEU A 35 -15.70 11.10 5.49
C LEU A 35 -17.10 10.71 6.03
N GLY A 36 -17.20 9.82 7.01
CA GLY A 36 -18.47 9.39 7.60
C GLY A 36 -19.35 8.59 6.63
N SER A 37 -18.76 7.91 5.64
CA SER A 37 -19.49 7.08 4.69
C SER A 37 -20.21 5.93 5.39
N LEU A 38 -21.45 5.66 4.97
CA LEU A 38 -22.25 4.54 5.48
C LEU A 38 -21.80 3.18 4.92
N THR A 39 -20.95 3.17 3.90
CA THR A 39 -20.46 1.96 3.25
C THR A 39 -18.97 2.07 3.01
N ASP A 40 -18.26 0.97 3.21
CA ASP A 40 -16.82 0.86 3.03
C ASP A 40 -16.47 -0.18 1.96
N THR A 41 -15.18 -0.37 1.70
CA THR A 41 -14.67 -1.34 0.72
C THR A 41 -14.40 -2.73 1.32
N ARG A 42 -14.83 -3.02 2.55
CA ARG A 42 -14.64 -4.37 3.14
C ARG A 42 -15.48 -5.39 2.39
N TYR A 43 -15.01 -6.64 2.40
CA TYR A 43 -15.73 -7.73 1.74
C TYR A 43 -17.12 -7.96 2.36
N GLU A 44 -17.31 -7.65 3.65
CA GLU A 44 -18.61 -7.75 4.33
C GLU A 44 -19.64 -6.80 3.70
N SER A 45 -19.27 -5.55 3.47
CA SER A 45 -20.11 -4.56 2.79
C SER A 45 -20.49 -5.04 1.38
N PHE A 46 -19.51 -5.60 0.66
CA PHE A 46 -19.77 -6.17 -0.66
C PHE A 46 -20.68 -7.42 -0.61
N TYR A 47 -20.50 -8.30 0.39
CA TYR A 47 -21.37 -9.45 0.61
C TYR A 47 -22.82 -9.02 0.83
N HIS A 48 -23.04 -7.99 1.66
CA HIS A 48 -24.36 -7.41 1.89
C HIS A 48 -24.97 -6.82 0.62
N PHE A 49 -24.17 -6.14 -0.18
CA PHE A 49 -24.58 -5.66 -1.49
C PHE A 49 -25.07 -6.80 -2.39
N LEU A 50 -24.32 -7.91 -2.48
CA LEU A 50 -24.74 -9.08 -3.26
C LEU A 50 -26.06 -9.69 -2.75
N LYS A 51 -26.25 -9.78 -1.44
CA LYS A 51 -27.50 -10.26 -0.82
C LYS A 51 -28.68 -9.34 -1.13
N TYR A 52 -28.49 -8.03 -1.00
CA TYR A 52 -29.51 -7.02 -1.32
C TYR A 52 -29.94 -7.10 -2.79
N ARG A 53 -28.98 -7.28 -3.70
CA ARG A 53 -29.21 -7.45 -5.15
C ARG A 53 -29.81 -8.79 -5.53
N LYS A 54 -30.07 -9.69 -4.56
CA LYS A 54 -30.54 -11.07 -4.79
C LYS A 54 -29.65 -11.81 -5.78
N PHE A 55 -28.32 -11.66 -5.63
CA PHE A 55 -27.35 -12.33 -6.48
C PHE A 55 -27.55 -13.85 -6.46
N ASN A 56 -27.16 -14.52 -7.56
CA ASN A 56 -27.45 -15.92 -7.77
C ASN A 56 -26.87 -16.80 -6.62
N PRO A 57 -27.72 -17.49 -5.83
CA PRO A 57 -27.26 -18.31 -4.71
C PRO A 57 -26.46 -19.55 -5.15
N SER A 58 -26.55 -19.94 -6.43
CA SER A 58 -25.75 -21.05 -6.96
C SER A 58 -24.29 -20.67 -7.25
N ASN A 59 -23.90 -19.40 -7.05
CA ASN A 59 -22.52 -18.97 -7.24
C ASN A 59 -21.65 -19.47 -6.09
N ARG A 60 -20.60 -20.23 -6.41
CA ARG A 60 -19.73 -20.87 -5.40
C ARG A 60 -18.95 -19.87 -4.55
N ILE A 61 -18.61 -18.72 -5.12
CA ILE A 61 -17.87 -17.67 -4.42
C ILE A 61 -18.77 -17.02 -3.38
N LEU A 62 -20.03 -16.76 -3.71
CA LEU A 62 -21.00 -16.27 -2.73
C LEU A 62 -21.14 -17.26 -1.57
N GLY A 63 -21.22 -18.57 -1.85
CA GLY A 63 -21.26 -19.60 -0.81
C GLY A 63 -20.01 -19.63 0.10
N ARG A 64 -18.82 -19.33 -0.46
CA ARG A 64 -17.60 -19.16 0.33
C ARG A 64 -17.66 -17.91 1.22
N MET A 65 -18.12 -16.78 0.68
CA MET A 65 -18.30 -15.54 1.45
C MET A 65 -19.27 -15.75 2.63
N GLU A 66 -20.36 -16.50 2.43
CA GLU A 66 -21.32 -16.86 3.49
C GLU A 66 -20.68 -17.69 4.62
N SER A 67 -19.86 -18.66 4.23
CA SER A 67 -19.16 -19.54 5.17
C SER A 67 -18.12 -18.76 5.98
N LEU A 68 -17.32 -17.93 5.31
CA LEU A 68 -16.30 -17.08 5.94
C LEU A 68 -16.89 -16.10 6.95
N ARG A 69 -18.05 -15.53 6.61
CA ARG A 69 -18.76 -14.62 7.51
C ARG A 69 -19.25 -15.33 8.78
N SER A 70 -19.71 -16.57 8.64
CA SER A 70 -20.13 -17.39 9.79
C SER A 70 -18.95 -17.78 10.70
N SER A 71 -17.72 -17.75 10.17
CA SER A 71 -16.48 -17.94 10.94
C SER A 71 -15.82 -16.64 11.43
N GLY A 72 -16.40 -15.46 11.16
CA GLY A 72 -15.87 -14.18 11.59
C GLY A 72 -14.62 -13.69 10.86
N ALA A 73 -14.40 -14.11 9.61
CA ALA A 73 -13.32 -13.54 8.79
C ALA A 73 -13.66 -12.08 8.41
N GLU A 74 -12.66 -11.20 8.34
CA GLU A 74 -12.88 -9.76 8.06
C GLU A 74 -12.10 -9.26 6.82
N ASP A 75 -11.07 -9.98 6.37
CA ASP A 75 -10.14 -9.52 5.34
C ASP A 75 -10.45 -10.03 3.92
N TRP A 76 -10.08 -9.24 2.91
CA TRP A 76 -10.16 -9.64 1.51
C TRP A 76 -9.28 -10.85 1.17
N SER A 77 -8.12 -10.97 1.83
CA SER A 77 -7.21 -12.11 1.65
C SER A 77 -7.86 -13.44 2.05
N ASP A 78 -8.82 -13.44 2.99
CA ASP A 78 -9.55 -14.66 3.36
C ASP A 78 -10.49 -15.12 2.24
N VAL A 79 -11.18 -14.17 1.60
CA VAL A 79 -12.05 -14.47 0.45
C VAL A 79 -11.23 -15.04 -0.70
N GLU A 80 -10.07 -14.44 -0.98
CA GLU A 80 -9.16 -14.90 -2.03
C GLU A 80 -8.60 -16.30 -1.74
N ARG A 81 -8.21 -16.57 -0.49
CA ARG A 81 -7.81 -17.91 -0.05
C ARG A 81 -8.95 -18.92 -0.23
N ALA A 82 -10.18 -18.57 0.15
CA ALA A 82 -11.34 -19.45 -0.02
C ALA A 82 -11.69 -19.72 -1.50
N ILE A 83 -11.41 -18.77 -2.40
CA ILE A 83 -11.49 -18.99 -3.85
C ILE A 83 -10.41 -19.99 -4.29
N GLY A 84 -9.20 -19.91 -3.75
CA GLY A 84 -8.15 -20.91 -3.94
C GLY A 84 -8.55 -22.31 -3.51
N GLU A 85 -9.19 -22.43 -2.35
CA GLU A 85 -9.65 -23.71 -1.78
C GLU A 85 -10.75 -24.38 -2.62
N LEU A 86 -11.56 -23.62 -3.38
CA LEU A 86 -12.49 -24.22 -4.35
C LEU A 86 -11.76 -25.07 -5.40
N HIS A 87 -10.56 -24.65 -5.81
CA HIS A 87 -9.76 -25.42 -6.74
C HIS A 87 -8.98 -26.54 -6.04
N LEU A 88 -8.29 -26.20 -4.93
CA LEU A 88 -7.35 -27.10 -4.27
C LEU A 88 -8.06 -28.22 -3.48
N THR A 89 -9.12 -27.88 -2.76
CA THR A 89 -9.82 -28.79 -1.84
C THR A 89 -11.05 -29.40 -2.50
N ASP A 90 -11.93 -28.56 -3.05
CA ASP A 90 -13.21 -29.00 -3.62
C ASP A 90 -13.08 -29.54 -5.05
N ARG A 91 -11.87 -29.46 -5.62
CA ARG A 91 -11.52 -29.94 -6.97
C ARG A 91 -12.42 -29.37 -8.07
N VAL A 92 -12.95 -28.16 -7.86
CA VAL A 92 -13.76 -27.47 -8.88
C VAL A 92 -12.86 -27.10 -10.06
N ALA A 93 -13.37 -27.32 -11.27
CA ALA A 93 -12.65 -27.00 -12.49
C ALA A 93 -12.33 -25.49 -12.55
N PRO A 94 -11.09 -25.07 -12.89
CA PRO A 94 -10.72 -23.66 -12.97
C PRO A 94 -11.63 -22.82 -13.85
N ASP A 95 -12.16 -23.39 -14.94
CA ASP A 95 -13.07 -22.68 -15.85
C ASP A 95 -14.43 -22.37 -15.20
N ALA A 96 -14.92 -23.24 -14.33
CA ALA A 96 -16.16 -23.00 -13.58
C ALA A 96 -15.95 -21.91 -12.52
N ILE A 97 -14.81 -21.93 -11.82
CA ILE A 97 -14.44 -20.88 -10.86
C ILE A 97 -14.31 -19.53 -11.58
N ALA A 98 -13.59 -19.49 -12.71
CA ALA A 98 -13.43 -18.27 -13.50
C ALA A 98 -14.76 -17.70 -14.02
N ALA A 99 -15.71 -18.57 -14.41
CA ALA A 99 -17.04 -18.15 -14.83
C ALA A 99 -17.87 -17.55 -13.68
N ASP A 100 -17.80 -18.13 -12.49
CA ASP A 100 -18.46 -17.59 -11.29
C ASP A 100 -17.78 -16.30 -10.82
N LEU A 101 -16.45 -16.21 -10.91
CA LEU A 101 -15.64 -15.04 -10.57
C LEU A 101 -15.97 -13.85 -11.47
N LYS A 102 -16.12 -14.07 -12.78
CA LYS A 102 -16.50 -13.02 -13.72
C LYS A 102 -17.85 -12.37 -13.39
N LYS A 103 -18.80 -13.13 -12.84
CA LYS A 103 -20.09 -12.60 -12.40
C LYS A 103 -19.93 -11.74 -11.14
N VAL A 104 -19.12 -12.20 -10.18
CA VAL A 104 -18.80 -11.45 -8.96
C VAL A 104 -18.05 -10.16 -9.29
N GLN A 105 -17.06 -10.20 -10.20
CA GLN A 105 -16.31 -9.02 -10.66
C GLN A 105 -17.21 -7.92 -11.20
N ARG A 106 -18.23 -8.29 -11.99
CA ARG A 106 -19.19 -7.31 -12.51
C ARG A 106 -19.98 -6.62 -11.40
N GLU A 107 -20.47 -7.39 -10.44
CA GLU A 107 -21.19 -6.80 -9.31
C GLU A 107 -20.26 -6.01 -8.39
N PHE A 108 -18.99 -6.42 -8.29
CA PHE A 108 -18.00 -5.69 -7.51
C PHE A 108 -17.69 -4.31 -8.12
N ALA A 109 -17.54 -4.22 -9.44
CA ALA A 109 -17.40 -2.93 -10.10
C ALA A 109 -18.59 -1.99 -9.79
N ASN A 110 -19.83 -2.51 -9.93
CA ASN A 110 -21.04 -1.74 -9.61
C ASN A 110 -21.09 -1.31 -8.13
N PHE A 111 -20.57 -2.14 -7.23
CA PHE A 111 -20.48 -1.83 -5.82
C PHE A 111 -19.49 -0.68 -5.58
N LEU A 112 -18.30 -0.75 -6.17
CA LEU A 112 -17.29 0.30 -6.06
C LEU A 112 -17.77 1.64 -6.63
N ASP A 113 -18.52 1.63 -7.74
CA ASP A 113 -19.14 2.85 -8.29
C ASP A 113 -20.11 3.53 -7.30
N GLY A 114 -20.68 2.77 -6.35
CA GLY A 114 -21.52 3.31 -5.28
C GLY A 114 -20.76 3.70 -4.02
N VAL A 115 -19.48 3.33 -3.90
CA VAL A 115 -18.64 3.58 -2.72
C VAL A 115 -17.65 4.72 -2.98
N ALA A 116 -16.90 4.66 -4.07
CA ALA A 116 -15.96 5.69 -4.50
C ALA A 116 -16.61 6.60 -5.55
N THR A 117 -17.62 7.35 -5.12
CA THR A 117 -18.37 8.28 -5.98
C THR A 117 -17.56 9.54 -6.28
N PRO A 118 -17.94 10.32 -7.31
CA PRO A 118 -17.34 11.64 -7.54
C PRO A 118 -17.42 12.58 -6.33
N ASP A 119 -18.50 12.51 -5.56
CA ASP A 119 -18.67 13.33 -4.35
C ASP A 119 -17.68 12.95 -3.24
N VAL A 120 -17.37 11.65 -3.10
CA VAL A 120 -16.37 11.16 -2.14
C VAL A 120 -14.97 11.59 -2.57
N LEU A 121 -14.66 11.51 -3.87
CA LEU A 121 -13.39 12.00 -4.43
C LEU A 121 -13.25 13.52 -4.20
N SER A 122 -14.28 14.31 -4.54
CA SER A 122 -14.24 15.77 -4.32
C SER A 122 -13.99 16.13 -2.86
N GLN A 123 -14.69 15.48 -1.92
CA GLN A 123 -14.49 15.74 -0.49
C GLN A 123 -13.09 15.32 -0.01
N LEU A 124 -12.54 14.22 -0.54
CA LEU A 124 -11.19 13.78 -0.23
C LEU A 124 -10.15 14.79 -0.75
N GLY A 125 -10.27 15.20 -2.01
CA GLY A 125 -9.40 16.19 -2.63
C GLY A 125 -9.46 17.55 -1.91
N GLU A 126 -10.66 18.05 -1.62
CA GLU A 126 -10.86 19.29 -0.86
C GLU A 126 -10.18 19.24 0.52
N ALA A 127 -10.38 18.15 1.26
CA ALA A 127 -9.74 17.97 2.57
C ALA A 127 -8.21 17.82 2.47
N ALA A 128 -7.73 17.15 1.42
CA ALA A 128 -6.30 17.01 1.15
C ALA A 128 -5.66 18.39 0.88
N VAL A 129 -6.31 19.22 0.05
CA VAL A 129 -5.87 20.57 -0.30
C VAL A 129 -5.91 21.49 0.91
N GLU A 130 -7.04 21.57 1.61
CA GLU A 130 -7.27 22.49 2.73
C GLU A 130 -6.25 22.29 3.88
N HIS A 131 -5.81 21.05 4.09
CA HIS A 131 -4.93 20.69 5.20
C HIS A 131 -3.53 20.21 4.76
N GLU A 132 -3.19 20.38 3.48
CA GLU A 132 -1.90 19.98 2.90
C GLU A 132 -1.53 18.49 3.14
N LEU A 133 -2.54 17.61 3.28
CA LEU A 133 -2.35 16.20 3.72
C LEU A 133 -1.39 15.43 2.81
N THR A 134 -1.49 15.69 1.50
CA THR A 134 -0.69 15.06 0.45
C THR A 134 0.77 15.44 0.55
N VAL A 135 1.06 16.73 0.61
CA VAL A 135 2.43 17.26 0.74
C VAL A 135 3.04 16.76 2.04
N PHE A 136 2.29 16.83 3.14
CA PHE A 136 2.75 16.38 4.45
C PHE A 136 3.12 14.89 4.45
N SER A 137 2.32 14.05 3.78
CA SER A 137 2.62 12.63 3.58
C SER A 137 3.95 12.42 2.87
N PHE A 138 4.24 13.20 1.82
CA PHE A 138 5.51 13.07 1.08
C PHE A 138 6.71 13.62 1.85
N THR A 139 6.54 14.66 2.66
CA THR A 139 7.66 15.42 3.23
C THR A 139 8.00 15.09 4.67
N GLU A 140 7.08 14.48 5.43
CA GLU A 140 7.21 14.32 6.88
C GLU A 140 7.07 12.86 7.40
N PHE A 141 6.88 11.87 6.52
CA PHE A 141 6.66 10.46 6.92
C PHE A 141 7.76 9.85 7.80
N LEU A 142 9.01 10.34 7.73
CA LEU A 142 10.09 9.88 8.61
C LEU A 142 9.82 10.22 10.09
N GLY A 143 8.94 11.20 10.35
CA GLY A 143 8.45 11.51 11.67
C GLY A 143 7.60 10.41 12.29
N ASP A 144 7.02 9.53 11.50
CA ASP A 144 6.15 8.48 12.01
C ASP A 144 6.91 7.40 12.78
N VAL A 145 8.23 7.30 12.56
CA VAL A 145 9.12 6.46 13.36
C VAL A 145 9.41 7.18 14.68
N ALA A 146 8.53 6.98 15.66
CA ALA A 146 8.55 7.70 16.93
C ALA A 146 9.69 7.29 17.88
N GLU A 147 10.15 6.04 17.80
CA GLU A 147 11.24 5.55 18.67
C GLU A 147 12.60 5.93 18.09
N ALA A 148 13.41 6.66 18.87
CA ALA A 148 14.71 7.14 18.43
C ALA A 148 15.64 5.99 18.03
N ASP A 149 15.67 4.89 18.78
CA ASP A 149 16.51 3.71 18.46
C ASP A 149 16.13 3.10 17.10
N GLU A 150 14.85 3.06 16.76
CA GLU A 150 14.36 2.57 15.49
C GLU A 150 14.73 3.54 14.36
N TYR A 151 14.57 4.85 14.57
CA TYR A 151 14.99 5.87 13.60
C TYR A 151 16.49 5.80 13.29
N HIS A 152 17.35 5.67 14.31
CA HIS A 152 18.81 5.61 14.13
C HIS A 152 19.30 4.36 13.39
N LYS A 153 18.53 3.27 13.39
CA LYS A 153 18.87 2.08 12.60
C LYS A 153 18.64 2.30 11.10
N MET A 154 17.80 3.27 10.70
CA MET A 154 17.51 3.54 9.28
C MET A 154 18.74 4.09 8.55
N LYS A 155 18.98 3.61 7.33
CA LYS A 155 20.08 4.09 6.48
C LYS A 155 19.67 5.32 5.66
N LEU A 156 18.42 5.43 5.23
CA LEU A 156 17.95 6.52 4.37
C LEU A 156 18.27 7.91 4.95
N PRO A 157 17.85 8.27 6.19
CA PRO A 157 18.04 9.64 6.70
C PRO A 157 19.52 10.06 6.81
N THR A 158 20.42 9.09 6.99
CA THR A 158 21.86 9.35 7.10
C THR A 158 22.50 9.77 5.77
N ARG A 159 21.82 9.54 4.63
CA ARG A 159 22.36 9.77 3.29
C ARG A 159 21.79 11.02 2.61
N LEU A 160 20.65 11.52 3.07
CA LEU A 160 19.93 12.61 2.42
C LEU A 160 20.74 13.92 2.37
N ASN A 161 20.44 14.74 1.38
CA ASN A 161 21.04 16.03 1.13
C ASN A 161 20.09 16.95 0.33
N ILE A 162 20.40 18.25 0.34
CA ILE A 162 19.67 19.26 -0.43
C ILE A 162 19.81 18.95 -1.94
N GLY A 163 18.70 19.03 -2.67
CA GLY A 163 18.64 18.76 -4.11
C GLY A 163 18.58 17.28 -4.48
N ASP A 164 18.30 16.41 -3.52
CA ASP A 164 18.01 15.00 -3.83
C ASP A 164 16.60 14.85 -4.43
N VAL A 165 16.45 13.85 -5.30
CA VAL A 165 15.18 13.48 -5.93
C VAL A 165 14.53 12.34 -5.16
N PHE A 166 13.29 12.53 -4.75
CA PHE A 166 12.43 11.47 -4.21
C PHE A 166 11.49 10.99 -5.30
N ASN A 167 11.71 9.77 -5.77
CA ASN A 167 10.90 9.13 -6.82
C ASN A 167 9.96 8.11 -6.17
N PHE A 168 8.73 8.53 -5.91
CA PHE A 168 7.68 7.68 -5.34
C PHE A 168 6.95 6.90 -6.42
N LYS A 169 6.89 5.58 -6.24
CA LYS A 169 6.04 4.70 -7.03
C LYS A 169 5.08 4.00 -6.09
N PHE A 170 3.79 4.28 -6.24
CA PHE A 170 2.72 3.65 -5.50
C PHE A 170 2.20 2.43 -6.25
N VAL A 171 2.21 1.28 -5.59
CA VAL A 171 1.51 0.07 -6.02
C VAL A 171 0.18 0.05 -5.27
N ASN A 172 -0.88 0.47 -5.95
CA ASN A 172 -2.23 0.50 -5.39
C ASN A 172 -2.88 -0.88 -5.57
N PHE A 173 -3.05 -1.62 -4.48
CA PHE A 173 -3.80 -2.88 -4.48
C PHE A 173 -5.31 -2.69 -4.41
N ASN A 174 -5.75 -1.47 -4.16
CA ASN A 174 -7.17 -1.12 -4.17
C ASN A 174 -7.64 -1.01 -5.61
N TYR A 175 -8.94 -1.19 -5.76
CA TYR A 175 -9.58 -1.09 -7.07
C TYR A 175 -10.16 0.31 -7.31
N THR A 176 -10.26 1.15 -6.28
CA THR A 176 -10.77 2.52 -6.36
C THR A 176 -9.65 3.51 -6.75
N THR A 177 -10.04 4.74 -7.08
CA THR A 177 -9.13 5.86 -7.35
C THR A 177 -8.94 6.79 -6.16
N LEU A 178 -9.34 6.38 -4.94
CA LEU A 178 -9.22 7.24 -3.76
C LEU A 178 -7.76 7.59 -3.46
N LEU A 179 -6.84 6.63 -3.60
CA LEU A 179 -5.41 6.90 -3.42
C LEU A 179 -4.89 7.83 -4.52
N ASP A 180 -5.26 7.56 -5.78
CA ASP A 180 -4.83 8.35 -6.93
C ASP A 180 -5.20 9.83 -6.76
N ASP A 181 -6.41 10.10 -6.31
CA ASP A 181 -6.91 11.44 -6.02
C ASP A 181 -6.16 12.08 -4.84
N PHE A 182 -5.99 11.35 -3.74
CA PHE A 182 -5.27 11.83 -2.55
C PHE A 182 -3.80 12.17 -2.83
N VAL A 183 -3.08 11.37 -3.61
CA VAL A 183 -1.64 11.60 -3.88
C VAL A 183 -1.38 12.45 -5.11
N TYR A 184 -2.43 12.93 -5.78
CA TYR A 184 -2.31 13.79 -6.95
C TYR A 184 -1.74 15.15 -6.53
N LEU A 185 -0.76 15.64 -7.30
CA LEU A 185 -0.14 16.94 -7.07
C LEU A 185 -0.82 17.96 -8.01
N ASP A 186 -1.96 18.52 -7.58
CA ASP A 186 -2.70 19.53 -8.34
C ASP A 186 -2.09 20.95 -8.21
N GLN A 187 -2.71 21.90 -8.92
CA GLN A 187 -2.25 23.29 -8.98
C GLN A 187 -2.44 24.07 -7.68
N ASP A 188 -3.31 23.61 -6.78
CA ASP A 188 -3.61 24.27 -5.51
C ASP A 188 -2.62 23.81 -4.42
N GLN A 189 -2.21 22.54 -4.43
CA GLN A 189 -1.27 21.96 -3.46
C GLN A 189 0.20 22.01 -3.87
N PHE A 190 0.50 22.10 -5.16
CA PHE A 190 1.86 21.89 -5.66
C PHE A 190 2.23 22.88 -6.78
N GLU A 191 3.25 23.69 -6.49
CA GLU A 191 3.91 24.54 -7.47
C GLU A 191 5.19 23.85 -7.96
N PRO A 192 5.31 23.46 -9.25
CA PRO A 192 6.50 22.79 -9.76
C PRO A 192 7.77 23.64 -9.74
N HIS A 193 7.65 24.97 -9.67
CA HIS A 193 8.76 25.92 -9.60
C HIS A 193 8.49 27.00 -8.53
N PRO A 194 8.45 26.64 -7.23
CA PRO A 194 8.13 27.56 -6.15
C PRO A 194 9.27 28.53 -5.81
N TYR A 195 10.45 28.35 -6.40
CA TYR A 195 11.64 29.15 -6.12
C TYR A 195 12.11 29.91 -7.36
N GLU A 196 12.41 31.20 -7.21
CA GLU A 196 12.85 32.06 -8.33
C GLU A 196 14.17 31.61 -8.98
N THR A 197 15.04 30.95 -8.22
CA THR A 197 16.41 30.60 -8.64
C THR A 197 16.70 29.10 -8.57
N SER A 198 15.69 28.25 -8.35
CA SER A 198 15.87 26.80 -8.25
C SER A 198 14.69 26.07 -8.87
N ASP A 199 14.97 25.01 -9.62
CA ASP A 199 14.01 24.10 -10.25
C ASP A 199 13.49 23.00 -9.29
N ARG A 200 13.85 23.06 -8.00
CA ARG A 200 13.36 22.15 -6.96
C ARG A 200 11.91 22.46 -6.62
N ASN A 201 11.15 21.47 -6.15
CA ASN A 201 9.70 21.59 -6.06
C ASN A 201 9.08 21.19 -4.71
N ILE A 202 9.88 20.72 -3.74
CA ILE A 202 9.39 20.42 -2.38
C ILE A 202 10.38 20.84 -1.29
N THR A 203 9.86 20.97 -0.06
CA THR A 203 10.65 21.09 1.17
C THR A 203 10.50 19.83 2.02
N PHE A 204 11.51 18.96 2.01
CA PHE A 204 11.52 17.71 2.77
C PHE A 204 12.10 17.90 4.17
N ARG A 205 11.55 17.19 5.16
CA ARG A 205 12.06 17.19 6.54
C ARG A 205 12.66 15.81 6.86
N PRO A 206 13.99 15.71 6.98
CA PRO A 206 14.63 14.42 7.24
C PRO A 206 14.43 13.93 8.67
N ASN A 207 14.28 14.84 9.64
CA ASN A 207 14.09 14.51 11.05
C ASN A 207 12.98 15.40 11.67
N PRO A 208 11.72 15.29 11.24
CA PRO A 208 10.67 16.22 11.67
C PRO A 208 10.38 16.11 13.18
N ARG A 209 10.52 14.91 13.77
CA ARG A 209 10.37 14.68 15.22
C ARG A 209 11.55 15.16 16.08
N GLY A 210 12.69 15.46 15.48
CA GLY A 210 13.84 15.96 16.23
C GLY A 210 14.55 14.93 17.09
N HIS A 211 14.67 13.69 16.62
CA HIS A 211 15.41 12.63 17.31
C HIS A 211 16.82 13.08 17.70
N GLU A 212 17.15 12.98 18.98
CA GLU A 212 18.46 13.37 19.52
C GLU A 212 19.55 12.46 18.94
N GLY A 213 20.69 13.03 18.52
CA GLY A 213 21.80 12.28 17.92
C GLY A 213 21.63 11.98 16.42
N ALA A 214 20.50 12.35 15.81
CA ALA A 214 20.31 12.27 14.37
C ALA A 214 21.24 13.24 13.61
N ARG A 215 21.54 12.91 12.35
CA ARG A 215 22.39 13.73 11.47
C ARG A 215 21.88 15.17 11.32
N GLU A 216 20.56 15.33 11.20
CA GLU A 216 19.91 16.62 11.00
C GLU A 216 19.00 16.96 12.19
N ARG A 217 18.91 18.25 12.52
CA ARG A 217 18.05 18.76 13.62
C ARG A 217 16.57 18.85 13.21
N ALA A 218 15.68 18.93 14.21
CA ALA A 218 14.21 19.01 14.04
C ALA A 218 13.72 20.06 13.03
N GLY A 219 14.35 21.25 13.06
CA GLY A 219 13.99 22.38 12.21
C GLY A 219 14.72 22.42 10.87
N PHE A 220 15.57 21.43 10.55
CA PHE A 220 16.24 21.38 9.26
C PHE A 220 15.25 21.00 8.17
N ARG A 221 15.27 21.78 7.09
CA ARG A 221 14.42 21.64 5.91
C ARG A 221 15.34 21.58 4.70
N MET A 222 15.21 20.54 3.89
CA MET A 222 15.95 20.42 2.64
C MET A 222 15.03 20.72 1.46
N VAL A 223 15.50 21.56 0.55
CA VAL A 223 14.80 21.78 -0.71
C VAL A 223 15.18 20.64 -1.65
N SER A 224 14.18 19.98 -2.24
CA SER A 224 14.33 18.70 -2.96
C SER A 224 13.38 18.59 -4.15
N TYR A 225 13.50 17.52 -4.93
CA TYR A 225 12.58 17.20 -6.02
C TYR A 225 11.67 16.03 -5.61
N LEU A 226 10.40 16.13 -5.96
CA LEU A 226 9.39 15.09 -5.83
C LEU A 226 8.88 14.70 -7.21
N VAL A 227 8.83 13.39 -7.45
CA VAL A 227 8.10 12.77 -8.55
C VAL A 227 7.28 11.63 -7.99
N SER A 228 6.03 11.50 -8.40
CA SER A 228 5.13 10.42 -7.98
C SER A 228 4.44 9.75 -9.17
N GLU A 229 4.21 8.44 -9.07
CA GLU A 229 3.42 7.66 -10.02
C GLU A 229 2.61 6.60 -9.29
N VAL A 230 1.37 6.36 -9.70
CA VAL A 230 0.50 5.29 -9.18
C VAL A 230 0.30 4.20 -10.23
N VAL A 231 0.47 2.94 -9.85
CA VAL A 231 0.20 1.77 -10.69
C VAL A 231 -0.81 0.83 -10.02
N HIS A 232 -1.67 0.22 -10.84
CA HIS A 232 -2.78 -0.63 -10.40
C HIS A 232 -2.58 -2.08 -10.87
N PRO A 233 -1.77 -2.91 -10.19
CA PRO A 233 -1.51 -4.29 -10.62
C PRO A 233 -2.77 -5.17 -10.66
N HIS A 234 -3.78 -4.87 -9.85
CA HIS A 234 -5.02 -5.64 -9.74
C HIS A 234 -6.18 -5.04 -10.54
N GLY A 235 -5.93 -3.98 -11.30
CA GLY A 235 -6.94 -3.28 -12.09
C GLY A 235 -7.67 -2.18 -11.29
N ILE A 236 -8.54 -1.47 -12.00
CA ILE A 236 -9.17 -0.22 -11.55
C ILE A 236 -10.67 -0.24 -11.86
N GLN A 237 -11.48 0.35 -10.98
CA GLN A 237 -12.95 0.35 -11.05
C GLN A 237 -13.49 0.88 -12.38
N SER A 238 -12.88 1.95 -12.91
CA SER A 238 -13.24 2.58 -14.18
C SER A 238 -13.05 1.66 -15.40
N THR A 239 -12.29 0.57 -15.22
CA THR A 239 -12.11 -0.47 -16.22
C THR A 239 -12.50 -1.83 -15.62
N PRO A 240 -13.81 -2.19 -15.56
CA PRO A 240 -14.28 -3.41 -14.89
C PRO A 240 -13.65 -4.71 -15.37
N ARG A 241 -13.18 -4.75 -16.64
CA ARG A 241 -12.48 -5.91 -17.22
C ARG A 241 -11.06 -6.10 -16.70
N SER A 242 -10.48 -5.09 -16.06
CA SER A 242 -9.13 -5.12 -15.49
C SER A 242 -9.09 -5.72 -14.08
N LEU A 243 -10.22 -5.73 -13.37
CA LEU A 243 -10.33 -6.21 -11.99
C LEU A 243 -9.87 -7.67 -11.89
N LEU A 244 -8.79 -7.90 -11.15
CA LEU A 244 -8.12 -9.18 -11.06
C LEU A 244 -8.26 -9.76 -9.65
N PHE A 245 -9.19 -10.69 -9.50
CA PHE A 245 -9.25 -11.55 -8.34
C PHE A 245 -8.53 -12.85 -8.62
N GLY A 246 -7.95 -13.44 -7.59
CA GLY A 246 -7.27 -14.71 -7.73
C GLY A 246 -6.40 -15.01 -6.52
N VAL A 247 -5.62 -16.07 -6.68
CA VAL A 247 -4.59 -16.49 -5.74
C VAL A 247 -3.21 -16.14 -6.27
N ASP A 248 -2.18 -16.25 -5.45
CA ASP A 248 -0.79 -15.97 -5.81
C ASP A 248 -0.25 -16.95 -6.87
N GLU A 249 0.48 -17.99 -6.45
CA GLU A 249 1.02 -19.01 -7.35
C GLU A 249 0.18 -20.29 -7.38
N VAL A 250 -0.04 -20.79 -8.59
CA VAL A 250 -0.63 -22.11 -8.84
C VAL A 250 0.27 -22.89 -9.78
N SER A 251 0.79 -24.01 -9.29
CA SER A 251 1.73 -24.89 -10.00
C SER A 251 1.13 -25.53 -11.26
N ASN A 252 -0.20 -25.67 -11.32
CA ASN A 252 -0.90 -26.30 -12.41
C ASN A 252 -1.19 -25.33 -13.57
N ARG A 253 -0.77 -25.68 -14.81
CA ARG A 253 -1.02 -24.90 -16.03
C ARG A 253 -2.50 -24.57 -16.26
N ARG A 254 -3.42 -25.47 -15.88
CA ARG A 254 -4.88 -25.22 -15.99
C ARG A 254 -5.38 -24.21 -14.96
N ALA A 255 -4.72 -24.12 -13.80
CA ALA A 255 -5.07 -23.21 -12.72
C ALA A 255 -4.47 -21.81 -12.87
N ARG A 256 -3.47 -21.61 -13.75
CA ARG A 256 -2.87 -20.28 -14.05
C ARG A 256 -3.90 -19.19 -14.36
N LYS A 257 -5.10 -19.55 -14.83
CA LYS A 257 -6.22 -18.62 -15.02
C LYS A 257 -6.64 -17.89 -13.74
N LEU A 258 -6.33 -18.45 -12.57
CA LEU A 258 -6.63 -17.90 -11.25
C LEU A 258 -5.42 -17.24 -10.58
N SER A 259 -4.24 -17.23 -11.22
CA SER A 259 -3.01 -16.66 -10.66
C SER A 259 -2.93 -15.16 -10.93
N LYS A 260 -2.95 -14.34 -9.87
CA LYS A 260 -2.80 -12.88 -10.00
C LYS A 260 -1.44 -12.50 -10.58
N PRO A 261 -0.28 -12.99 -10.06
CA PRO A 261 1.03 -12.60 -10.57
C PRO A 261 1.22 -12.95 -12.05
N TYR A 262 0.61 -14.05 -12.51
CA TYR A 262 0.66 -14.44 -13.92
C TYR A 262 -0.04 -13.44 -14.83
N TRP A 263 -1.26 -13.00 -14.50
CA TRP A 263 -2.04 -12.08 -15.33
C TRP A 263 -1.59 -10.63 -15.20
N ALA A 264 -1.22 -10.21 -14.00
CA ALA A 264 -0.62 -8.90 -13.77
C ALA A 264 0.80 -8.81 -14.38
N GLN A 265 1.41 -9.95 -14.71
CA GLN A 265 2.77 -10.08 -15.24
C GLN A 265 3.80 -9.46 -14.28
N ASN A 266 3.64 -9.77 -12.99
CA ASN A 266 4.37 -9.10 -11.91
C ASN A 266 5.88 -9.10 -12.10
N ASN A 267 6.47 -10.26 -12.42
CA ASN A 267 7.91 -10.37 -12.63
C ASN A 267 8.40 -9.49 -13.79
N LEU A 268 7.68 -9.47 -14.91
CA LEU A 268 8.05 -8.69 -16.08
C LEU A 268 7.92 -7.17 -15.82
N LYS A 269 6.85 -6.77 -15.14
CA LYS A 269 6.56 -5.35 -14.92
C LYS A 269 7.34 -4.76 -13.75
N TYR A 270 7.40 -5.47 -12.63
CA TYR A 270 7.83 -4.88 -11.35
C TYR A 270 9.10 -5.52 -10.78
N GLY A 271 9.56 -6.67 -11.29
CA GLY A 271 10.69 -7.40 -10.73
C GLY A 271 11.97 -6.56 -10.55
N ASP A 272 12.28 -5.70 -11.53
CA ASP A 272 13.49 -4.86 -11.51
C ASP A 272 13.44 -3.71 -10.49
N LEU A 273 12.26 -3.39 -9.93
CA LEU A 273 12.09 -2.27 -9.00
C LEU A 273 12.71 -2.58 -7.63
N PHE A 274 12.61 -3.83 -7.16
CA PHE A 274 12.94 -4.17 -5.77
C PHE A 274 14.43 -4.04 -5.45
N SER A 275 15.31 -4.43 -6.37
CA SER A 275 16.77 -4.35 -6.16
C SER A 275 17.31 -2.93 -6.17
N THR A 276 16.55 -1.97 -6.71
CA THR A 276 16.94 -0.56 -6.86
C THR A 276 16.13 0.39 -5.97
N THR A 277 15.24 -0.15 -5.13
CA THR A 277 14.45 0.63 -4.17
C THR A 277 15.29 0.96 -2.93
N ASP A 278 15.28 2.23 -2.52
CA ASP A 278 15.95 2.71 -1.30
C ASP A 278 15.04 2.66 -0.07
N LEU A 279 13.72 2.77 -0.28
CA LEU A 279 12.74 2.71 0.79
C LEU A 279 11.49 1.98 0.34
N PHE A 280 11.11 0.94 1.07
CA PHE A 280 9.80 0.32 0.96
C PHE A 280 8.85 0.91 1.99
N ILE A 281 7.61 1.16 1.60
CA ILE A 281 6.54 1.52 2.54
C ILE A 281 5.37 0.55 2.33
N ILE A 282 4.86 -0.06 3.39
CA ILE A 282 3.65 -0.89 3.35
C ILE A 282 2.60 -0.20 4.20
N PHE A 283 1.44 0.09 3.61
CA PHE A 283 0.34 0.77 4.30
C PHE A 283 -1.02 0.15 3.94
N GLY A 284 -1.85 -0.13 4.94
CA GLY A 284 -3.22 -0.61 4.73
C GLY A 284 -3.33 -1.99 4.06
N CYS A 285 -2.25 -2.76 3.96
CA CYS A 285 -2.24 -4.10 3.37
C CYS A 285 -2.49 -5.18 4.44
N SER A 286 -3.27 -6.21 4.11
CA SER A 286 -3.21 -7.46 4.87
C SER A 286 -1.96 -8.23 4.44
N LEU A 287 -1.22 -8.79 5.41
CA LEU A 287 -0.08 -9.66 5.13
C LEU A 287 -0.55 -11.10 4.84
N GLY A 288 -1.40 -11.23 3.81
CA GLY A 288 -1.98 -12.48 3.36
C GLY A 288 -1.10 -13.25 2.38
N GLU A 289 -1.31 -14.58 2.30
CA GLU A 289 -0.59 -15.45 1.37
C GLU A 289 -0.92 -15.17 -0.11
N THR A 290 -2.02 -14.47 -0.39
CA THR A 290 -2.52 -14.20 -1.75
C THR A 290 -1.72 -13.14 -2.49
N ASP A 291 -0.90 -12.37 -1.76
CA ASP A 291 0.06 -11.39 -2.29
C ASP A 291 1.51 -11.75 -1.95
N ARG A 292 1.78 -13.04 -1.65
CA ARG A 292 3.10 -13.55 -1.23
C ARG A 292 4.24 -13.14 -2.17
N TRP A 293 4.02 -13.11 -3.48
CA TRP A 293 5.03 -12.64 -4.43
C TRP A 293 5.59 -11.25 -4.10
N TRP A 294 4.72 -10.32 -3.68
CA TRP A 294 5.12 -8.96 -3.30
C TRP A 294 5.97 -8.95 -2.04
N TRP A 295 5.50 -9.63 -0.97
CA TRP A 295 6.23 -9.71 0.29
C TRP A 295 7.59 -10.35 0.13
N ARG A 296 7.67 -11.43 -0.67
CA ARG A 296 8.94 -12.07 -1.00
C ARG A 296 9.89 -11.14 -1.76
N SER A 297 9.38 -10.44 -2.77
CA SER A 297 10.18 -9.52 -3.58
C SER A 297 10.74 -8.35 -2.77
N ILE A 298 9.99 -7.87 -1.77
CA ILE A 298 10.47 -6.86 -0.81
C ILE A 298 11.63 -7.39 0.01
N VAL A 299 11.48 -8.57 0.64
CA VAL A 299 12.55 -9.16 1.46
C VAL A 299 13.79 -9.45 0.61
N ASP A 300 13.62 -9.97 -0.60
CA ASP A 300 14.73 -10.20 -1.53
C ASP A 300 15.38 -8.88 -1.98
N GLY A 301 14.59 -7.80 -2.15
CA GLY A 301 15.09 -6.45 -2.40
C GLY A 301 15.93 -5.89 -1.24
N LEU A 302 15.46 -6.05 0.00
CA LEU A 302 16.22 -5.69 1.22
C LEU A 302 17.55 -6.46 1.33
N ARG A 303 17.58 -7.71 0.89
CA ARG A 303 18.82 -8.51 0.84
C ARG A 303 19.80 -8.03 -0.24
N GLN A 304 19.28 -7.58 -1.38
CA GLN A 304 20.09 -7.16 -2.52
C GLN A 304 20.62 -5.72 -2.38
N ASN A 305 19.87 -4.86 -1.69
CA ASN A 305 20.26 -3.48 -1.42
C ASN A 305 20.51 -3.26 0.08
N GLU A 306 21.77 -3.33 0.49
CA GLU A 306 22.20 -3.09 1.89
C GLU A 306 21.89 -1.67 2.41
N ARG A 307 21.42 -0.76 1.56
CA ARG A 307 21.02 0.61 1.94
C ARG A 307 19.52 0.82 1.97
N ALA A 308 18.74 -0.23 1.65
CA ALA A 308 17.29 -0.17 1.69
C ALA A 308 16.77 -0.27 3.13
N ASP A 309 15.70 0.48 3.38
CA ASP A 309 14.90 0.40 4.60
C ASP A 309 13.45 0.06 4.25
N LEU A 310 12.68 -0.38 5.24
CA LEU A 310 11.24 -0.58 5.11
C LEU A 310 10.50 0.06 6.28
N ILE A 311 9.41 0.78 5.99
CA ILE A 311 8.44 1.22 7.00
C ILE A 311 7.13 0.43 6.81
N LEU A 312 6.74 -0.32 7.83
CA LEU A 312 5.51 -1.09 7.89
C LEU A 312 4.51 -0.37 8.79
N TYR A 313 3.49 0.23 8.19
CA TYR A 313 2.38 0.83 8.91
C TYR A 313 1.31 -0.24 9.16
N TRP A 314 0.93 -0.40 10.43
CA TRP A 314 -0.07 -1.38 10.83
C TRP A 314 -1.11 -0.76 11.76
N ARG A 315 -2.37 -0.79 11.34
CA ARG A 315 -3.51 -0.32 12.15
C ARG A 315 -3.82 -1.34 13.23
N ARG A 316 -3.87 -0.92 14.49
CA ARG A 316 -4.29 -1.75 15.63
C ARG A 316 -5.78 -1.99 15.57
N GLY A 317 -6.18 -3.25 15.35
CA GLY A 317 -7.57 -3.67 15.55
C GLY A 317 -7.94 -3.74 17.03
N SER A 318 -9.24 -3.80 17.32
CA SER A 318 -9.77 -4.01 18.67
C SER A 318 -9.35 -5.36 19.28
N ALA A 319 -8.98 -6.34 18.45
CA ALA A 319 -8.45 -7.65 18.85
C ALA A 319 -6.91 -7.69 18.99
N ASP A 320 -6.19 -6.62 18.62
CA ASP A 320 -4.73 -6.62 18.46
C ASP A 320 -3.97 -6.03 19.67
N THR A 321 -4.53 -6.10 20.88
CA THR A 321 -3.93 -5.48 22.08
C THR A 321 -2.56 -6.05 22.49
N GLY A 322 -2.18 -7.22 21.96
CA GLY A 322 -0.87 -7.85 22.17
C GLY A 322 0.09 -7.77 20.96
N LEU A 323 -0.26 -7.05 19.90
CA LEU A 323 0.55 -7.02 18.68
C LEU A 323 1.82 -6.18 18.87
N THR A 324 2.98 -6.78 18.62
CA THR A 324 4.29 -6.12 18.77
C THR A 324 4.97 -5.92 17.42
N ALA A 325 5.94 -5.00 17.37
CA ALA A 325 6.77 -4.80 16.18
C ALA A 325 7.51 -6.09 15.77
N ALA A 326 8.01 -6.86 16.73
CA ALA A 326 8.64 -8.16 16.47
C ALA A 326 7.65 -9.15 15.84
N GLY A 327 6.44 -9.29 16.42
CA GLY A 327 5.41 -10.17 15.86
C GLY A 327 4.98 -9.79 14.45
N LEU A 328 5.01 -8.49 14.10
CA LEU A 328 4.74 -8.03 12.73
C LEU A 328 5.86 -8.34 11.75
N ARG A 329 7.12 -8.28 12.18
CA ARG A 329 8.27 -8.72 11.37
C ARG A 329 8.18 -10.23 11.10
N ASP A 330 7.84 -11.02 12.12
CA ASP A 330 7.61 -12.47 11.97
C ASP A 330 6.46 -12.77 11.01
N LYS A 331 5.35 -12.01 11.12
CA LYS A 331 4.21 -12.12 10.22
C LYS A 331 4.61 -11.80 8.77
N LEU A 332 5.41 -10.75 8.55
CA LEU A 332 5.92 -10.41 7.22
C LEU A 332 6.83 -11.50 6.66
N ALA A 333 7.74 -12.06 7.47
CA ALA A 333 8.61 -13.17 7.05
C ALA A 333 7.80 -14.41 6.65
N SER A 334 6.78 -14.76 7.45
CA SER A 334 5.88 -15.87 7.18
C SER A 334 5.05 -15.65 5.91
N ALA A 335 4.47 -14.46 5.74
CA ALA A 335 3.71 -14.08 4.57
C ALA A 335 4.56 -14.11 3.29
N ALA A 336 5.84 -13.73 3.38
CA ALA A 336 6.82 -13.85 2.30
C ALA A 336 7.25 -15.30 2.01
N GLY A 337 6.96 -16.24 2.91
CA GLY A 337 7.27 -17.66 2.76
C GLY A 337 8.68 -18.07 3.20
N PHE A 338 9.32 -17.28 4.06
CA PHE A 338 10.60 -17.63 4.66
C PHE A 338 10.43 -18.43 5.95
N ALA A 339 11.33 -19.38 6.18
CA ALA A 339 11.37 -20.15 7.41
C ALA A 339 12.14 -19.41 8.51
N ALA A 340 11.91 -19.77 9.77
CA ALA A 340 12.54 -19.15 10.94
C ALA A 340 14.09 -19.21 10.96
N HIS A 341 14.72 -20.04 10.12
CA HIS A 341 16.17 -20.23 10.04
C HIS A 341 16.86 -19.52 8.86
N ASP A 342 16.12 -18.73 8.07
CA ASP A 342 16.64 -18.13 6.84
C ASP A 342 17.44 -16.82 7.05
N GLY A 343 17.77 -16.47 8.30
CA GLY A 343 18.42 -15.19 8.64
C GLY A 343 17.56 -13.95 8.34
N VAL A 344 16.28 -14.17 8.03
CA VAL A 344 15.34 -13.11 7.62
C VAL A 344 14.91 -12.30 8.83
N VAL A 345 14.72 -12.93 9.98
CA VAL A 345 14.26 -12.23 11.18
C VAL A 345 15.27 -11.15 11.58
N GLU A 346 16.57 -11.48 11.61
CA GLU A 346 17.63 -10.52 11.92
C GLU A 346 17.68 -9.38 10.88
N LEU A 347 17.52 -9.71 9.60
CA LEU A 347 17.43 -8.70 8.54
C LEU A 347 16.23 -7.77 8.76
N LEU A 348 15.05 -8.30 9.07
CA LEU A 348 13.85 -7.50 9.28
C LEU A 348 13.96 -6.66 10.56
N GLU A 349 14.58 -7.17 11.62
CA GLU A 349 14.89 -6.38 12.80
C GLU A 349 15.83 -5.21 12.47
N GLU A 350 16.85 -5.45 11.64
CA GLU A 350 17.79 -4.40 11.24
C GLU A 350 17.14 -3.39 10.28
N ARG A 351 16.21 -3.80 9.40
CA ARG A 351 15.77 -2.98 8.25
C ARG A 351 14.31 -2.54 8.25
N VAL A 352 13.44 -3.18 9.04
CA VAL A 352 12.01 -2.88 9.10
C VAL A 352 11.68 -2.06 10.34
N ARG A 353 11.12 -0.86 10.12
CA ARG A 353 10.51 -0.02 11.14
C ARG A 353 9.01 -0.22 11.12
N VAL A 354 8.45 -0.53 12.28
CA VAL A 354 7.02 -0.77 12.41
C VAL A 354 6.38 0.45 13.06
N VAL A 355 5.41 1.04 12.37
CA VAL A 355 4.57 2.11 12.88
C VAL A 355 3.21 1.52 13.20
N LEU A 356 2.96 1.28 14.48
CA LEU A 356 1.66 0.87 14.98
C LEU A 356 0.79 2.12 15.16
N TYR A 357 -0.42 2.12 14.60
CA TYR A 357 -1.31 3.28 14.69
C TYR A 357 -2.77 2.89 14.91
N ASP A 358 -3.57 3.84 15.36
CA ASP A 358 -5.03 3.84 15.38
C ASP A 358 -5.54 5.20 14.87
N ASP A 359 -6.86 5.42 14.95
CA ASP A 359 -7.48 6.63 14.41
C ASP A 359 -7.12 7.92 15.17
N ASN A 360 -6.52 7.80 16.37
CA ASN A 360 -6.07 8.91 17.21
C ASN A 360 -4.55 9.10 17.17
N THR A 361 -3.82 8.22 16.46
CA THR A 361 -2.36 8.27 16.41
C THR A 361 -1.91 9.38 15.46
N GLU A 362 -1.06 10.27 15.97
CA GLU A 362 -0.45 11.33 15.19
C GLU A 362 0.47 10.76 14.11
N ARG A 363 0.21 11.06 12.83
CA ARG A 363 0.92 10.47 11.70
C ARG A 363 0.89 11.38 10.47
N ALA A 364 2.02 11.44 9.76
CA ALA A 364 2.15 12.12 8.47
C ALA A 364 1.68 11.25 7.30
N TRP A 365 2.15 10.00 7.22
CA TRP A 365 1.97 9.17 6.03
C TRP A 365 0.51 8.78 5.76
N LEU A 366 -0.03 9.19 4.61
CA LEU A 366 -1.38 8.84 4.14
C LEU A 366 -2.44 8.98 5.24
N ASN A 367 -2.33 10.03 6.05
CA ASN A 367 -3.29 10.34 7.09
C ASN A 367 -4.41 11.20 6.52
N THR A 368 -5.64 10.71 6.61
CA THR A 368 -6.84 11.42 6.12
C THR A 368 -7.57 12.17 7.24
N ASN A 369 -7.09 12.06 8.49
CA ASN A 369 -7.61 12.80 9.63
C ASN A 369 -6.69 13.97 9.97
N HIS A 370 -7.08 15.18 9.59
CA HIS A 370 -6.29 16.38 9.85
C HIS A 370 -6.06 16.66 11.35
N ALA A 371 -6.94 16.16 12.22
CA ALA A 371 -6.82 16.35 13.67
C ALA A 371 -5.64 15.56 14.28
N THR A 372 -5.06 14.62 13.54
CA THR A 372 -3.91 13.82 13.96
C THR A 372 -2.69 14.06 13.06
N LEU A 373 -2.62 15.21 12.39
CA LEU A 373 -1.38 15.62 11.74
C LEU A 373 -0.32 16.06 12.77
N PRO A 374 0.94 15.65 12.60
CA PRO A 374 2.06 16.18 13.37
C PRO A 374 2.18 17.71 13.27
N HIS A 375 2.50 18.35 14.39
CA HIS A 375 2.67 19.81 14.50
C HIS A 375 4.14 20.23 14.62
#